data_AF-A0A353ILS7-F1
#
_entry.id   AF-A0A353ILS7-F1
#
_cell.length_a   1.000
_cell.length_b   1.000
_cell.length_c   1.000
_cell.angle_alpha   90.00
_cell.angle_beta   90.00
_cell.angle_gamma   90.00
#
_symmetry.space_group_name_H-M   'P 1'
#
loop_
_entity.id
_entity.type
_entity.pdbx_description
1 polymer ?
#
loop_
_entity_poly.entity_id
_entity_poly.type
_entity_poly.pdbx_seq_one_letter_code
_entity_poly.pdbx_strand_id
1 'polypeptide(L)'
;LAEAGIRAFDVASFSEMERVRYIAGAELYYMNPIKSRSAIARAYREFGVRCFAFDSHDELDKVLAETDGADDLTLFLRIACPNNHSLIPLEGKYGTSAEEAPALLLRARQRAARLGITFHVGSQAVVPAAFGKVLTQVAQLIVSSGALVDAIDIGGGFPARYPHSDPPSLDCYMEEIVRAANALAVKHSCELLCEPGRALVAEAEAVIVHVDARRGDTLYINDGAFGTLFDAAFSGFRYPVRCVTPGREDLGPTQTAFALFGPTCDSADYLPGPFVLPDAVGEGDYLEIGQVGAYGRVLANRFNGFGEFDEVVLTDEPMLSMFGERQSDDREGASSVRF
;
A
#
# COMPACT_ATOMS: atom_id res chain seq x y z
N LEU A 1 -12.99 8.06 0.27
CA LEU A 1 -11.79 8.93 0.45
C LEU A 1 -12.09 10.42 0.30
N ALA A 2 -12.60 10.89 -0.85
CA ALA A 2 -12.89 12.33 -1.04
C ALA A 2 -13.93 12.87 -0.03
N GLU A 3 -14.99 12.12 0.25
CA GLU A 3 -15.99 12.50 1.27
C GLU A 3 -15.37 12.59 2.68
N ALA A 4 -14.33 11.81 2.95
CA ALA A 4 -13.56 11.85 4.21
C ALA A 4 -12.51 12.98 4.24
N GLY A 5 -12.52 13.90 3.26
CA GLY A 5 -11.65 15.08 3.24
C GLY A 5 -10.32 14.93 2.50
N ILE A 6 -9.98 13.73 2.01
CA ILE A 6 -8.75 13.52 1.23
C ILE A 6 -8.85 14.24 -0.12
N ARG A 7 -7.85 15.04 -0.44
CA ARG A 7 -7.74 15.78 -1.71
C ARG A 7 -6.44 15.53 -2.46
N ALA A 8 -5.37 15.09 -1.79
CA ALA A 8 -4.14 14.69 -2.44
C ALA A 8 -4.18 13.19 -2.79
N PHE A 9 -3.79 12.84 -4.01
CA PHE A 9 -3.76 11.46 -4.48
C PHE A 9 -2.42 11.17 -5.16
N ASP A 10 -1.73 10.13 -4.68
CA ASP A 10 -0.65 9.50 -5.44
C ASP A 10 -1.24 8.78 -6.66
N VAL A 11 -0.65 9.06 -7.83
CA VAL A 11 -1.00 8.44 -9.10
C VAL A 11 0.28 7.94 -9.79
N ALA A 12 0.21 6.75 -10.37
CA ALA A 12 1.30 6.10 -11.08
C ALA A 12 1.08 6.04 -12.60
N SER A 13 -0.13 6.33 -13.08
CA SER A 13 -0.50 6.17 -14.48
C SER A 13 -1.59 7.14 -14.95
N PHE A 14 -1.77 7.22 -16.26
CA PHE A 14 -2.85 7.99 -16.87
C PHE A 14 -4.24 7.57 -16.42
N SER A 15 -4.50 6.27 -16.37
CA SER A 15 -5.80 5.74 -15.99
C SER A 15 -6.17 6.15 -14.56
N GLU A 16 -5.20 6.24 -13.66
CA GLU A 16 -5.42 6.72 -12.29
C GLU A 16 -5.70 8.22 -12.27
N MET A 17 -4.95 9.02 -13.04
CA MET A 17 -5.23 10.47 -13.19
C MET A 17 -6.64 10.73 -13.72
N GLU A 18 -7.08 9.98 -14.72
CA GLU A 18 -8.44 10.08 -15.27
C GLU A 18 -9.51 9.76 -14.22
N ARG A 19 -9.28 8.76 -13.37
CA ARG A 19 -10.20 8.41 -12.28
C ARG A 19 -10.27 9.51 -11.22
N VAL A 20 -9.14 10.07 -10.83
CA VAL A 20 -9.08 11.10 -9.78
C VAL A 20 -9.61 12.45 -10.28
N ARG A 21 -9.49 12.76 -11.58
CA ARG A 21 -9.93 14.04 -12.17
C ARG A 21 -11.41 14.37 -11.91
N TYR A 22 -12.25 13.38 -11.66
CA TYR A 22 -13.67 13.58 -11.32
C TYR A 22 -13.87 14.12 -9.89
N ILE A 23 -12.83 14.11 -9.05
CA ILE A 23 -12.86 14.63 -7.68
C ILE A 23 -12.50 16.12 -7.71
N ALA A 24 -13.47 16.97 -7.41
CA ALA A 24 -13.28 18.42 -7.42
C ALA A 24 -12.22 18.86 -6.40
N GLY A 25 -11.24 19.65 -6.87
CA GLY A 25 -10.14 20.14 -6.04
C GLY A 25 -9.10 19.08 -5.66
N ALA A 26 -9.08 17.94 -6.35
CA ALA A 26 -8.04 16.94 -6.15
C ALA A 26 -6.68 17.44 -6.68
N GLU A 27 -5.65 17.24 -5.86
CA GLU A 27 -4.25 17.44 -6.23
C GLU A 27 -3.61 16.09 -6.56
N LEU A 28 -2.87 16.06 -7.65
CA LEU A 28 -2.27 14.85 -8.20
C LEU A 28 -0.76 14.86 -7.97
N TYR A 29 -0.28 13.81 -7.30
CA TYR A 29 1.13 13.56 -7.05
C TYR A 29 1.58 12.41 -7.95
N TYR A 30 2.38 12.70 -8.99
CA TYR A 30 2.86 11.65 -9.88
C TYR A 30 4.13 11.02 -9.30
N MET A 31 3.97 10.08 -8.36
CA MET A 31 5.07 9.57 -7.52
C MET A 31 5.78 8.34 -8.08
N ASN A 32 5.35 7.84 -9.25
CA ASN A 32 6.14 6.86 -10.00
C ASN A 32 7.48 7.50 -10.44
N PRO A 33 8.65 7.00 -9.98
CA PRO A 33 9.93 7.61 -10.29
C PRO A 33 10.36 7.43 -11.74
N ILE A 34 9.81 6.45 -12.47
CA ILE A 34 10.22 6.15 -13.84
C ILE A 34 9.03 6.32 -14.79
N LYS A 35 9.05 7.40 -15.57
CA LYS A 35 7.95 7.81 -16.44
C LYS A 35 8.40 7.92 -17.89
N SER A 36 7.48 7.66 -18.81
CA SER A 36 7.71 7.99 -20.23
C SER A 36 7.62 9.51 -20.43
N ARG A 37 8.26 10.02 -21.48
CA ARG A 37 8.18 11.45 -21.84
C ARG A 37 6.73 11.88 -22.10
N SER A 38 5.99 11.06 -22.85
CA SER A 38 4.57 11.30 -23.11
C SER A 38 3.75 11.29 -21.82
N ALA A 39 4.08 10.43 -20.85
CA ALA A 39 3.45 10.41 -19.53
C ALA A 39 3.59 11.75 -18.80
N ILE A 40 4.80 12.27 -18.72
CA ILE A 40 5.10 13.54 -18.06
C ILE A 40 4.39 14.69 -18.78
N ALA A 41 4.56 14.80 -20.11
CA ALA A 41 3.99 15.86 -20.93
C ALA A 41 2.47 15.99 -20.75
N ARG A 42 1.76 14.86 -20.83
CA ARG A 42 0.31 14.81 -20.69
C ARG A 42 -0.13 15.06 -19.25
N ALA A 43 0.55 14.46 -18.25
CA ALA A 43 0.26 14.71 -16.83
C ALA A 43 0.30 16.21 -16.50
N TYR A 44 1.34 16.91 -16.95
CA TYR A 44 1.51 18.34 -16.72
C TYR A 44 0.48 19.20 -17.48
N ARG A 45 0.31 18.95 -18.79
CA ARG A 45 -0.48 19.81 -19.70
C ARG A 45 -1.99 19.51 -19.68
N GLU A 46 -2.38 18.24 -19.57
CA GLU A 46 -3.79 17.81 -19.68
C GLU A 46 -4.45 17.63 -18.31
N PHE A 47 -3.68 17.20 -17.30
CA PHE A 47 -4.20 16.86 -15.96
C PHE A 47 -3.80 17.86 -14.88
N GLY A 48 -2.97 18.86 -15.19
CA GLY A 48 -2.58 19.89 -14.22
C GLY A 48 -1.65 19.39 -13.12
N VAL A 49 -0.99 18.25 -13.30
CA VAL A 49 -0.02 17.71 -12.33
C VAL A 49 1.14 18.69 -12.16
N ARG A 50 1.51 18.98 -10.92
CA ARG A 50 2.69 19.80 -10.56
C ARG A 50 3.70 19.07 -9.70
N CYS A 51 3.29 17.98 -9.06
CA CYS A 51 4.11 17.17 -8.18
C CYS A 51 4.66 15.95 -8.95
N PHE A 52 5.98 15.85 -9.09
CA PHE A 52 6.64 14.73 -9.79
C PHE A 52 7.75 14.13 -8.94
N ALA A 53 7.75 12.81 -8.80
CA ALA A 53 8.90 12.09 -8.26
C ALA A 53 9.97 11.81 -9.32
N PHE A 54 11.23 11.76 -8.90
CA PHE A 54 12.37 11.35 -9.71
C PHE A 54 13.42 10.68 -8.83
N ASP A 55 14.26 9.83 -9.40
CA ASP A 55 15.34 9.14 -8.67
C ASP A 55 16.68 9.12 -9.44
N SER A 56 16.77 9.86 -10.54
CA SER A 56 17.97 9.94 -11.36
C SER A 56 18.10 11.28 -12.08
N HIS A 57 19.30 11.55 -12.59
CA HIS A 57 19.58 12.74 -13.40
C HIS A 57 18.74 12.75 -14.69
N ASP A 58 18.63 11.61 -15.36
CA ASP A 58 17.90 11.45 -16.62
C ASP A 58 16.40 11.67 -16.42
N GLU A 59 15.85 11.18 -15.30
CA GLU A 59 14.44 11.40 -14.99
C GLU A 59 14.15 12.88 -14.72
N LEU A 60 15.01 13.56 -13.94
CA LEU A 60 14.88 14.99 -13.73
C LEU A 60 14.92 15.76 -15.05
N ASP A 61 15.84 15.41 -15.95
CA ASP A 61 15.94 16.05 -17.27
C ASP A 61 14.74 15.78 -18.16
N LYS A 62 14.15 14.58 -18.09
CA LYS A 62 12.86 14.31 -18.75
C LYS A 62 11.76 15.20 -18.19
N VAL A 63 11.63 15.31 -16.86
CA VAL A 63 10.59 16.14 -16.24
C VAL A 63 10.73 17.60 -16.69
N LEU A 64 11.92 18.16 -16.62
CA LEU A 64 12.17 19.55 -17.02
C LEU A 64 11.93 19.77 -18.52
N ALA A 65 12.36 18.85 -19.38
CA ALA A 65 12.16 18.99 -20.83
C ALA A 65 10.68 18.92 -21.23
N GLU A 66 9.93 17.95 -20.69
CA GLU A 66 8.53 17.74 -21.09
C GLU A 66 7.55 18.74 -20.48
N THR A 67 8.01 19.53 -19.50
CA THR A 67 7.27 20.64 -18.88
C THR A 67 7.76 22.01 -19.35
N ASP A 68 8.62 22.05 -20.38
CA ASP A 68 9.22 23.27 -20.93
C ASP A 68 9.97 24.12 -19.88
N GLY A 69 10.52 23.47 -18.85
CA GLY A 69 11.26 24.10 -17.76
C GLY A 69 10.39 24.96 -16.85
N ALA A 70 9.13 24.56 -16.64
CA ALA A 70 8.16 25.25 -15.79
C ALA A 70 8.71 25.61 -14.39
N ASP A 71 8.29 26.75 -13.87
CA ASP A 71 8.72 27.32 -12.59
C ASP A 71 7.76 27.00 -11.44
N ASP A 72 6.67 26.26 -11.69
CA ASP A 72 5.65 25.87 -10.72
C ASP A 72 5.74 24.39 -10.30
N LEU A 73 6.86 23.73 -10.61
CA LEU A 73 7.08 22.31 -10.30
C LEU A 73 7.40 22.07 -8.84
N THR A 74 6.73 21.05 -8.27
CA THR A 74 7.11 20.42 -7.02
C THR A 74 7.82 19.11 -7.34
N LEU A 75 9.10 19.00 -6.97
CA LEU A 75 9.93 17.85 -7.32
C LEU A 75 10.30 17.05 -6.09
N PHE A 76 10.00 15.75 -6.08
CA PHE A 76 10.34 14.83 -4.99
C PHE A 76 11.47 13.90 -5.40
N LEU A 77 12.63 14.02 -4.76
CA LEU A 77 13.71 13.04 -4.93
C LEU A 77 13.36 11.77 -4.15
N ARG A 78 13.18 10.65 -4.84
CA ARG A 78 13.01 9.34 -4.18
C ARG A 78 14.36 8.76 -3.81
N ILE A 79 14.57 8.48 -2.53
CA ILE A 79 15.79 7.85 -2.03
C ILE A 79 15.62 6.34 -1.85
N ALA A 80 16.71 5.60 -2.04
CA ALA A 80 16.75 4.17 -1.73
C ALA A 80 16.67 3.96 -0.22
N CYS A 81 15.99 2.89 0.21
CA CYS A 81 15.83 2.53 1.61
C CYS A 81 16.21 1.07 1.83
N PRO A 82 16.96 0.75 2.89
CA PRO A 82 17.23 -0.64 3.24
C PRO A 82 15.95 -1.35 3.67
N ASN A 83 15.65 -2.50 3.06
CA ASN A 83 14.41 -3.22 3.31
C ASN A 83 14.59 -4.43 4.24
N ASN A 84 14.67 -4.16 5.55
CA ASN A 84 14.88 -5.23 6.54
C ASN A 84 13.61 -5.61 7.32
N HIS A 85 12.47 -4.94 7.09
CA HIS A 85 11.29 -4.99 7.98
C HIS A 85 9.94 -5.00 7.26
N SER A 86 9.90 -5.27 5.95
CA SER A 86 8.64 -5.34 5.18
C SER A 86 8.48 -6.70 4.49
N LEU A 87 7.23 -7.11 4.24
CA LEU A 87 6.94 -8.39 3.59
C LEU A 87 7.19 -8.34 2.08
N ILE A 88 6.90 -7.21 1.43
CA ILE A 88 7.16 -7.02 0.01
C ILE A 88 8.25 -5.95 -0.15
N PRO A 89 9.48 -6.36 -0.49
CA PRO A 89 10.55 -5.41 -0.71
C PRO A 89 10.38 -4.62 -2.01
N LEU A 90 10.57 -3.31 -1.92
CA LEU A 90 10.60 -2.40 -3.08
C LEU A 90 12.02 -1.91 -3.41
N GLU A 91 13.03 -2.42 -2.70
CA GLU A 91 14.44 -2.09 -2.94
C GLU A 91 14.95 -2.66 -4.27
N GLY A 92 16.00 -2.05 -4.82
CA GLY A 92 16.68 -2.49 -6.04
C GLY A 92 16.04 -2.01 -7.36
N LYS A 93 14.74 -1.70 -7.39
CA LYS A 93 14.08 -1.13 -8.58
C LYS A 93 14.08 0.40 -8.60
N TYR A 94 13.93 1.04 -7.45
CA TYR A 94 13.72 2.47 -7.31
C TYR A 94 14.59 3.10 -6.23
N GLY A 95 14.84 4.40 -6.40
CA GLY A 95 15.45 5.25 -5.38
C GLY A 95 16.94 5.50 -5.62
N THR A 96 17.33 6.76 -5.45
CA THR A 96 18.72 7.20 -5.56
C THR A 96 19.54 6.71 -4.37
N SER A 97 20.80 6.34 -4.62
CA SER A 97 21.73 6.01 -3.54
C SER A 97 22.02 7.21 -2.64
N ALA A 98 22.46 6.95 -1.41
CA ALA A 98 22.85 8.02 -0.49
C ALA A 98 24.06 8.84 -0.99
N GLU A 99 24.86 8.29 -1.90
CA GLU A 99 26.03 8.95 -2.48
C GLU A 99 25.63 9.96 -3.56
N GLU A 100 24.64 9.64 -4.40
CA GLU A 100 24.20 10.49 -5.50
C GLU A 100 23.13 11.51 -5.09
N ALA A 101 22.34 11.19 -4.06
CA ALA A 101 21.21 12.01 -3.63
C ALA A 101 21.57 13.48 -3.34
N PRO A 102 22.69 13.82 -2.67
CA PRO A 102 23.02 15.22 -2.38
C PRO A 102 23.19 16.08 -3.63
N ALA A 103 23.83 15.55 -4.68
CA ALA A 103 24.03 16.27 -5.94
C ALA A 103 22.70 16.48 -6.69
N LEU A 104 21.82 15.46 -6.68
CA LEU A 104 20.49 15.54 -7.28
C LEU A 104 19.59 16.54 -6.56
N LEU A 105 19.62 16.59 -5.22
CA LEU A 105 18.87 17.57 -4.44
C LEU A 105 19.25 19.01 -4.80
N LEU A 106 20.55 19.30 -4.86
CA LEU A 106 21.04 20.63 -5.24
C LEU A 106 20.62 21.01 -6.66
N ARG A 107 20.70 20.06 -7.60
CA ARG A 107 20.29 20.29 -8.99
C ARG A 107 18.79 20.57 -9.10
N ALA A 108 17.96 19.77 -8.43
CA ALA A 108 16.51 19.94 -8.45
C ALA A 108 16.07 21.23 -7.75
N ARG A 109 16.72 21.63 -6.66
CA ARG A 109 16.43 22.89 -5.94
C ARG A 109 16.50 24.13 -6.84
N GLN A 110 17.38 24.14 -7.83
CA GLN A 110 17.55 25.26 -8.76
C GLN A 110 16.38 25.41 -9.74
N ARG A 111 15.53 24.39 -9.86
CA ARG A 111 14.45 24.31 -10.86
C ARG A 111 13.07 24.18 -10.24
N ALA A 112 12.97 23.62 -9.03
CA ALA A 112 11.70 23.39 -8.36
C ALA A 112 11.20 24.65 -7.66
N ALA A 113 9.90 24.94 -7.77
CA ALA A 113 9.20 25.83 -6.85
C ALA A 113 9.27 25.27 -5.43
N ARG A 114 9.00 23.97 -5.29
CA ARG A 114 9.09 23.23 -4.04
C ARG A 114 9.93 21.98 -4.21
N LEU A 115 10.87 21.75 -3.30
CA LEU A 115 11.69 20.54 -3.31
C LEU A 115 11.28 19.62 -2.16
N GLY A 116 11.04 18.36 -2.47
CA GLY A 116 10.77 17.32 -1.48
C GLY A 116 11.74 16.14 -1.55
N ILE A 117 11.76 15.36 -0.48
CA ILE A 117 12.38 14.04 -0.44
C ILE A 117 11.26 13.03 -0.20
N THR A 118 11.21 11.96 -0.99
CA THR A 118 10.27 10.85 -0.80
C THR A 118 11.00 9.53 -0.56
N PHE A 119 10.39 8.61 0.18
CA PHE A 119 10.87 7.25 0.33
C PHE A 119 9.72 6.27 0.55
N HIS A 120 9.99 4.96 0.46
CA HIS A 120 9.00 3.94 0.77
C HIS A 120 9.67 2.76 1.47
N VAL A 121 9.19 2.42 2.68
CA VAL A 121 9.78 1.38 3.54
C VAL A 121 9.43 -0.06 3.13
N GLY A 122 8.82 -0.26 1.96
CA GLY A 122 8.20 -1.52 1.52
C GLY A 122 6.77 -1.75 2.04
N SER A 123 6.04 -2.70 1.46
CA SER A 123 4.64 -2.98 1.82
C SER A 123 4.55 -3.95 3.00
N GLN A 124 3.55 -3.74 3.86
CA GLN A 124 3.34 -4.49 5.10
C GLN A 124 4.58 -4.37 6.03
N ALA A 125 4.98 -3.14 6.33
CA ALA A 125 6.07 -2.84 7.26
C ALA A 125 5.54 -2.94 8.70
N VAL A 126 5.82 -4.07 9.37
CA VAL A 126 5.24 -4.40 10.69
C VAL A 126 6.01 -3.82 11.87
N VAL A 127 7.06 -3.05 11.62
CA VAL A 127 7.93 -2.44 12.63
C VAL A 127 7.95 -0.91 12.45
N PRO A 128 7.38 -0.14 13.40
CA PRO A 128 7.38 1.33 13.34
C PRO A 128 8.75 1.95 13.09
N ALA A 129 9.79 1.43 13.76
CA ALA A 129 11.17 1.92 13.66
C ALA A 129 11.77 1.86 12.23
N ALA A 130 11.13 1.17 11.28
CA ALA A 130 11.52 1.22 9.88
C ALA A 130 11.43 2.65 9.31
N PHE A 131 10.36 3.39 9.64
CA PHE A 131 10.17 4.78 9.19
C PHE A 131 11.20 5.72 9.82
N GLY A 132 11.39 5.64 11.14
CA GLY A 132 12.35 6.49 11.86
C GLY A 132 13.80 6.31 11.41
N LYS A 133 14.20 5.09 11.05
CA LYS A 133 15.54 4.82 10.49
C LYS A 133 15.76 5.53 9.16
N VAL A 134 14.77 5.52 8.27
CA VAL A 134 14.88 6.22 6.98
C VAL A 134 14.85 7.74 7.19
N LEU A 135 13.99 8.26 8.08
CA LEU A 135 13.99 9.69 8.43
C LEU A 135 15.35 10.15 8.99
N THR A 136 16.06 9.30 9.71
CA THR A 136 17.44 9.59 10.15
C THR A 136 18.40 9.73 8.97
N GLN A 137 18.25 8.89 7.93
CA GLN A 137 19.04 9.00 6.69
C GLN A 137 18.68 10.27 5.92
N VAL A 138 17.40 10.60 5.84
CA VAL A 138 16.91 11.86 5.25
C VAL A 138 17.54 13.07 5.94
N ALA A 139 17.62 13.06 7.27
CA ALA A 139 18.27 14.12 8.04
C ALA A 139 19.73 14.33 7.61
N GLN A 140 20.47 13.23 7.42
CA GLN A 140 21.87 13.27 6.98
C GLN A 140 22.00 13.82 5.55
N LEU A 141 21.10 13.44 4.64
CA LEU A 141 21.07 13.92 3.26
C LEU A 141 20.76 15.41 3.15
N ILE A 142 19.85 15.92 3.98
CA ILE A 142 19.53 17.36 4.04
C ILE A 142 20.79 18.15 4.46
N VAL A 143 21.47 17.68 5.52
CA VAL A 143 22.70 18.34 6.00
C VAL A 143 23.84 18.25 4.97
N SER A 144 24.06 17.08 4.36
CA SER A 144 25.17 16.88 3.42
C SER A 144 24.97 17.58 2.08
N SER A 145 23.72 17.70 1.61
CA SER A 145 23.39 18.44 0.39
C SER A 145 23.41 19.95 0.60
N GLY A 146 23.08 20.43 1.80
CA GLY A 146 22.85 21.86 2.05
C GLY A 146 21.62 22.43 1.32
N ALA A 147 20.77 21.56 0.74
CA ALA A 147 19.57 21.97 0.03
C ALA A 147 18.43 22.29 1.01
N LEU A 148 17.67 23.34 0.69
CA LEU A 148 16.43 23.64 1.41
C LEU A 148 15.30 22.74 0.88
N VAL A 149 14.77 21.92 1.77
CA VAL A 149 13.65 21.00 1.51
C VAL A 149 12.36 21.56 2.11
N ASP A 150 11.29 21.53 1.34
CA ASP A 150 9.97 22.09 1.65
C ASP A 150 8.92 21.02 1.99
N ALA A 151 9.20 19.76 1.67
CA ALA A 151 8.32 18.63 1.98
C ALA A 151 9.11 17.33 2.19
N ILE A 152 8.65 16.49 3.10
CA ILE A 152 9.12 15.12 3.28
C ILE A 152 7.92 14.20 3.07
N ASP A 153 8.04 13.29 2.14
CA ASP A 153 7.05 12.25 1.91
C ASP A 153 7.59 10.92 2.42
N ILE A 154 6.93 10.33 3.41
CA ILE A 154 7.35 9.07 4.02
C ILE A 154 6.82 7.83 3.28
N GLY A 155 6.08 8.06 2.18
CA GLY A 155 5.46 7.04 1.36
C GLY A 155 4.43 6.20 2.10
N GLY A 156 4.25 4.98 1.60
CA GLY A 156 3.34 4.00 2.16
C GLY A 156 4.02 2.94 3.01
N GLY A 157 3.38 1.76 3.08
CA GLY A 157 3.90 0.59 3.79
C GLY A 157 3.24 0.31 5.13
N PHE A 158 2.40 1.23 5.61
CA PHE A 158 1.57 1.00 6.80
C PHE A 158 0.81 -0.33 6.69
N PRO A 159 0.87 -1.17 7.73
CA PRO A 159 0.39 -2.54 7.65
C PRO A 159 -1.12 -2.65 7.91
N ALA A 160 -1.69 -3.79 7.55
CA ALA A 160 -2.99 -4.28 8.02
C ALA A 160 -2.81 -5.55 8.88
N ARG A 161 -3.85 -5.97 9.62
CA ARG A 161 -3.81 -7.20 10.43
C ARG A 161 -4.17 -8.45 9.63
N TYR A 162 -3.25 -9.41 9.58
CA TYR A 162 -3.51 -10.73 9.02
C TYR A 162 -3.33 -11.82 10.09
N PRO A 163 -3.90 -13.03 9.94
CA PRO A 163 -3.69 -14.16 10.87
C PRO A 163 -2.22 -14.46 11.24
N HIS A 164 -1.28 -14.13 10.37
CA HIS A 164 0.15 -14.34 10.56
C HIS A 164 0.93 -13.06 10.88
N SER A 165 0.25 -11.92 11.01
CA SER A 165 0.84 -10.59 11.14
C SER A 165 -0.05 -9.69 12.00
N ASP A 166 0.35 -9.51 13.27
CA ASP A 166 -0.30 -8.58 14.21
C ASP A 166 0.66 -7.41 14.52
N PRO A 167 0.70 -6.37 13.67
CA PRO A 167 1.56 -5.20 13.89
C PRO A 167 1.07 -4.34 15.07
N PRO A 168 1.93 -3.46 15.61
CA PRO A 168 1.50 -2.40 16.54
C PRO A 168 0.39 -1.52 15.94
N SER A 169 -0.38 -0.82 16.79
CA SER A 169 -1.36 0.16 16.30
C SER A 169 -0.70 1.28 15.50
N LEU A 170 -1.45 1.91 14.61
CA LEU A 170 -0.95 3.00 13.77
C LEU A 170 -0.44 4.19 14.59
N ASP A 171 -0.96 4.41 15.80
CA ASP A 171 -0.44 5.43 16.73
C ASP A 171 1.05 5.24 17.01
N CYS A 172 1.52 4.00 17.20
CA CYS A 172 2.94 3.72 17.42
C CYS A 172 3.79 4.10 16.20
N TYR A 173 3.25 3.99 14.98
CA TYR A 173 3.91 4.46 13.75
C TYR A 173 3.96 5.98 13.72
N MET A 174 2.84 6.64 14.00
CA MET A 174 2.76 8.10 13.99
C MET A 174 3.68 8.72 15.05
N GLU A 175 3.74 8.16 16.26
CA GLU A 175 4.67 8.59 17.31
C GLU A 175 6.14 8.48 16.88
N GLU A 176 6.52 7.35 16.27
CA GLU A 176 7.88 7.14 15.74
C GLU A 176 8.22 8.16 14.64
N ILE A 177 7.31 8.33 13.68
CA ILE A 177 7.45 9.24 12.54
C ILE A 177 7.56 10.68 13.03
N VAL A 178 6.66 11.14 13.89
CA VAL A 178 6.68 12.51 14.43
C VAL A 178 7.96 12.75 15.22
N ARG A 179 8.38 11.80 16.05
CA ARG A 179 9.63 11.92 16.81
C ARG A 179 10.84 12.07 15.90
N ALA A 180 10.94 11.25 14.85
CA ALA A 180 12.05 11.31 13.90
C ALA A 180 11.98 12.55 12.99
N ALA A 181 10.79 12.96 12.55
CA ALA A 181 10.58 14.15 11.74
C ALA A 181 10.95 15.45 12.48
N ASN A 182 10.67 15.52 13.79
CA ASN A 182 11.05 16.66 14.64
C ASN A 182 12.57 16.82 14.79
N ALA A 183 13.37 15.79 14.49
CA ALA A 183 14.82 15.86 14.50
C ALA A 183 15.42 16.37 13.17
N LEU A 184 14.60 16.59 12.13
CA LEU A 184 15.05 17.06 10.83
C LEU A 184 15.44 18.55 10.88
N ALA A 185 16.56 18.89 10.25
CA ALA A 185 17.03 20.27 10.11
C ALA A 185 16.29 21.00 8.97
N VAL A 186 14.97 21.11 9.07
CA VAL A 186 14.09 21.74 8.07
C VAL A 186 13.35 22.95 8.67
N LYS A 187 12.75 23.78 7.81
CA LYS A 187 11.89 24.88 8.26
C LYS A 187 10.63 24.32 8.91
N HIS A 188 10.02 25.09 9.83
CA HIS A 188 8.71 24.76 10.40
C HIS A 188 7.58 24.66 9.37
N SER A 189 7.77 25.27 8.19
CA SER A 189 6.84 25.18 7.06
C SER A 189 7.05 23.93 6.19
N CYS A 190 7.99 23.05 6.54
CA CYS A 190 8.20 21.80 5.82
C CYS A 190 7.01 20.88 6.05
N GLU A 191 6.36 20.45 4.97
CA GLU A 191 5.21 19.55 5.05
C GLU A 191 5.68 18.10 5.22
N LEU A 192 4.91 17.33 6.00
CA LEU A 192 5.08 15.89 6.12
C LEU A 192 3.89 15.21 5.45
N LEU A 193 4.18 14.40 4.43
CA LEU A 193 3.21 13.70 3.58
C LEU A 193 3.38 12.19 3.76
N CYS A 194 2.33 11.43 3.46
CA CYS A 194 2.39 9.98 3.40
C CYS A 194 1.43 9.43 2.31
N GLU A 195 1.70 8.21 1.86
CA GLU A 195 1.00 7.53 0.76
C GLU A 195 0.37 6.19 1.24
N PRO A 196 -0.55 6.19 2.23
CA PRO A 196 -1.11 4.95 2.75
C PRO A 196 -2.05 4.30 1.72
N GLY A 197 -1.69 3.10 1.25
CA GLY A 197 -2.54 2.24 0.43
C GLY A 197 -3.23 1.16 1.27
N ARG A 198 -2.50 0.07 1.53
CA ARG A 198 -3.01 -1.13 2.23
C ARG A 198 -3.73 -0.82 3.54
N ALA A 199 -3.16 0.02 4.40
CA ALA A 199 -3.77 0.39 5.67
C ALA A 199 -5.14 1.07 5.54
N LEU A 200 -5.43 1.74 4.41
CA LEU A 200 -6.73 2.38 4.21
C LEU A 200 -7.82 1.41 3.75
N VAL A 201 -7.47 0.40 2.96
CA VAL A 201 -8.46 -0.36 2.17
C VAL A 201 -8.41 -1.87 2.37
N ALA A 202 -7.39 -2.43 3.01
CA ALA A 202 -7.31 -3.88 3.22
C ALA A 202 -8.57 -4.41 3.88
N GLU A 203 -9.02 -3.74 4.94
CA GLU A 203 -10.20 -4.09 5.74
C GLU A 203 -11.54 -3.83 5.05
N ALA A 204 -11.56 -3.06 3.97
CA ALA A 204 -12.79 -2.57 3.35
C ALA A 204 -13.50 -3.61 2.47
N GLU A 205 -12.82 -4.69 2.08
CA GLU A 205 -13.40 -5.72 1.21
C GLU A 205 -13.08 -7.14 1.70
N ALA A 206 -14.07 -8.01 1.53
CA ALA A 206 -13.98 -9.46 1.61
C ALA A 206 -14.49 -10.05 0.28
N VAL A 207 -14.05 -11.26 -0.07
CA VAL A 207 -14.60 -12.02 -1.20
C VAL A 207 -15.35 -13.24 -0.67
N ILE A 208 -16.55 -13.47 -1.21
CA ILE A 208 -17.32 -14.69 -0.97
C ILE A 208 -17.07 -15.66 -2.11
N VAL A 209 -16.58 -16.84 -1.79
CA VAL A 209 -16.29 -17.92 -2.76
C VAL A 209 -17.11 -19.15 -2.46
N HIS A 210 -17.44 -19.91 -3.50
CA HIS A 210 -18.08 -21.21 -3.41
C HIS A 210 -17.02 -22.32 -3.48
N VAL A 211 -17.17 -23.36 -2.66
CA VAL A 211 -16.34 -24.56 -2.70
C VAL A 211 -16.90 -25.54 -3.72
N ASP A 212 -16.23 -25.66 -4.86
CA ASP A 212 -16.63 -26.55 -5.97
C ASP A 212 -16.18 -28.00 -5.74
N ALA A 213 -15.13 -28.23 -4.95
CA ALA A 213 -14.68 -29.56 -4.57
C ALA A 213 -13.78 -29.56 -3.33
N ARG A 214 -13.68 -30.73 -2.68
CA ARG A 214 -12.66 -31.01 -1.64
C ARG A 214 -11.89 -32.28 -1.97
N ARG A 215 -10.56 -32.25 -1.79
CA ARG A 215 -9.68 -33.43 -1.85
C ARG A 215 -8.73 -33.42 -0.66
N GLY A 216 -9.05 -34.21 0.36
CA GLY A 216 -8.30 -34.17 1.64
C GLY A 216 -8.35 -32.77 2.24
N ASP A 217 -7.18 -32.19 2.52
CA ASP A 217 -7.02 -30.86 3.12
C ASP A 217 -6.84 -29.77 2.05
N THR A 218 -7.43 -29.98 0.88
CA THR A 218 -7.40 -29.03 -0.24
C THR A 218 -8.82 -28.76 -0.73
N LEU A 219 -9.19 -27.47 -0.77
CA LEU A 219 -10.47 -27.00 -1.31
C LEU A 219 -10.25 -26.38 -2.70
N TYR A 220 -11.19 -26.60 -3.61
CA TYR A 220 -11.22 -25.98 -4.92
C TYR A 220 -12.34 -24.94 -4.87
N ILE A 221 -12.00 -23.68 -5.09
CA ILE A 221 -12.90 -22.55 -4.96
C ILE A 221 -13.03 -21.82 -6.29
N ASN A 222 -14.11 -21.06 -6.46
CA ASN A 222 -14.42 -20.33 -7.69
C ASN A 222 -13.71 -18.98 -7.84
N ASP A 223 -12.67 -18.72 -7.05
CA ASP A 223 -11.72 -17.59 -7.20
C ASP A 223 -10.31 -18.05 -6.78
N GLY A 224 -9.25 -17.34 -7.17
CA GLY A 224 -7.89 -17.78 -6.91
C GLY A 224 -6.80 -16.79 -7.23
N ALA A 225 -5.62 -17.32 -7.55
CA ALA A 225 -4.38 -16.58 -7.76
C ALA A 225 -4.46 -15.59 -8.93
N PHE A 226 -5.27 -15.92 -9.94
CA PHE A 226 -5.52 -15.05 -11.10
C PHE A 226 -6.72 -14.11 -10.91
N GLY A 227 -7.50 -14.29 -9.83
CA GLY A 227 -8.55 -13.36 -9.40
C GLY A 227 -8.10 -12.56 -8.19
N THR A 228 -8.90 -12.45 -7.13
CA THR A 228 -8.60 -11.51 -6.02
C THR A 228 -7.53 -12.00 -5.05
N LEU A 229 -7.00 -13.21 -5.21
CA LEU A 229 -6.14 -13.87 -4.21
C LEU A 229 -4.70 -14.04 -4.68
N PHE A 230 -4.23 -13.21 -5.63
CA PHE A 230 -2.85 -13.21 -6.11
C PHE A 230 -1.81 -13.20 -4.98
N ASP A 231 -1.98 -12.30 -4.00
CA ASP A 231 -1.04 -12.15 -2.89
C ASP A 231 -0.96 -13.41 -1.99
N ALA A 232 -2.02 -14.23 -1.93
CA ALA A 232 -1.97 -15.49 -1.20
C ALA A 232 -1.16 -16.58 -1.92
N ALA A 233 -1.20 -16.60 -3.25
CA ALA A 233 -0.46 -17.55 -4.06
C ALA A 233 1.03 -17.17 -4.19
N PHE A 234 1.31 -15.89 -4.43
CA PHE A 234 2.65 -15.46 -4.88
C PHE A 234 3.41 -14.60 -3.86
N SER A 235 2.71 -13.97 -2.92
CA SER A 235 3.30 -13.03 -1.95
C SER A 235 3.25 -13.56 -0.50
N GLY A 236 2.76 -14.79 -0.30
CA GLY A 236 2.72 -15.48 0.99
C GLY A 236 1.71 -14.93 2.00
N PHE A 237 0.76 -14.09 1.56
CA PHE A 237 -0.29 -13.57 2.44
C PHE A 237 -1.25 -14.70 2.84
N ARG A 238 -1.60 -14.74 4.13
CA ARG A 238 -2.64 -15.63 4.66
C ARG A 238 -3.79 -14.75 5.11
N TYR A 239 -4.92 -14.86 4.43
CA TYR A 239 -6.12 -14.08 4.72
C TYR A 239 -6.97 -14.72 5.82
N PRO A 240 -7.69 -13.93 6.64
CA PRO A 240 -8.70 -14.49 7.53
C PRO A 240 -9.83 -15.09 6.69
N VAL A 241 -10.34 -16.24 7.12
CA VAL A 241 -11.38 -16.98 6.40
C VAL A 241 -12.40 -17.54 7.37
N ARG A 242 -13.68 -17.57 6.97
CA ARG A 242 -14.74 -18.27 7.71
C ARG A 242 -15.75 -18.89 6.75
N CYS A 243 -16.42 -19.96 7.20
CA CYS A 243 -17.58 -20.50 6.48
C CYS A 243 -18.81 -19.62 6.77
N VAL A 244 -19.56 -19.28 5.73
CA VAL A 244 -20.75 -18.42 5.81
C VAL A 244 -21.98 -19.09 5.16
N THR A 245 -21.92 -20.39 4.91
CA THR A 245 -23.07 -21.14 4.37
C THR A 245 -24.27 -21.06 5.33
N PRO A 246 -25.45 -20.59 4.88
CA PRO A 246 -26.63 -20.52 5.73
C PRO A 246 -27.01 -21.88 6.32
N GLY A 247 -27.27 -21.95 7.63
CA GLY A 247 -27.62 -23.18 8.33
C GLY A 247 -26.44 -24.10 8.65
N ARG A 248 -25.20 -23.63 8.43
CA ARG A 248 -23.95 -24.33 8.77
C ARG A 248 -23.05 -23.45 9.64
N GLU A 249 -23.66 -22.73 10.59
CA GLU A 249 -22.96 -21.84 11.52
C GLU A 249 -22.16 -22.63 12.58
N ASP A 250 -22.61 -23.84 12.93
CA ASP A 250 -21.91 -24.76 13.84
C ASP A 250 -21.42 -26.01 13.08
N LEU A 251 -20.17 -25.94 12.63
CA LEU A 251 -19.47 -27.03 11.94
C LEU A 251 -18.62 -27.88 12.88
N GLY A 252 -18.85 -27.74 14.20
CA GLY A 252 -18.06 -28.39 15.23
C GLY A 252 -16.69 -27.73 15.48
N PRO A 253 -15.98 -28.16 16.53
CA PRO A 253 -14.78 -27.48 17.01
C PRO A 253 -13.50 -27.87 16.25
N THR A 254 -13.50 -28.99 15.54
CA THR A 254 -12.31 -29.50 14.84
C THR A 254 -11.94 -28.55 13.71
N GLN A 255 -10.71 -28.05 13.71
CA GLN A 255 -10.17 -27.17 12.69
C GLN A 255 -9.15 -27.91 11.83
N THR A 256 -9.18 -27.64 10.53
CA THR A 256 -8.23 -28.16 9.53
C THR A 256 -7.56 -26.98 8.84
N ALA A 257 -6.24 -27.11 8.60
CA ALA A 257 -5.46 -26.15 7.85
C ALA A 257 -5.54 -26.51 6.36
N PHE A 258 -6.39 -25.82 5.62
CA PHE A 258 -6.57 -26.08 4.19
C PHE A 258 -5.56 -25.31 3.34
N ALA A 259 -5.22 -25.90 2.19
CA ALA A 259 -4.79 -25.18 1.00
C ALA A 259 -5.99 -24.96 0.07
N LEU A 260 -5.91 -23.95 -0.80
CA LEU A 260 -6.95 -23.64 -1.79
C LEU A 260 -6.37 -23.74 -3.20
N PHE A 261 -7.17 -24.24 -4.14
CA PHE A 261 -6.95 -24.05 -5.58
C PHE A 261 -8.04 -23.13 -6.12
N GLY A 262 -7.67 -22.22 -7.01
CA GLY A 262 -8.63 -21.48 -7.80
C GLY A 262 -9.20 -22.28 -8.97
N PRO A 263 -10.09 -21.66 -9.77
CA PRO A 263 -10.89 -22.35 -10.77
C PRO A 263 -10.16 -22.54 -12.11
N THR A 264 -8.96 -21.98 -12.29
CA THR A 264 -8.28 -22.00 -13.59
C THR A 264 -7.66 -23.35 -13.90
N CYS A 265 -7.28 -23.56 -15.17
CA CYS A 265 -6.61 -24.78 -15.60
C CYS A 265 -5.11 -24.83 -15.28
N ASP A 266 -4.56 -23.80 -14.61
CA ASP A 266 -3.13 -23.67 -14.32
C ASP A 266 -2.81 -24.14 -12.90
N SER A 267 -1.80 -25.00 -12.75
CA SER A 267 -1.30 -25.45 -11.45
C SER A 267 -0.74 -24.33 -10.57
N ALA A 268 -0.38 -23.17 -11.14
CA ALA A 268 0.02 -22.00 -10.39
C ALA A 268 -1.14 -21.31 -9.66
N ASP A 269 -2.39 -21.69 -9.94
CA ASP A 269 -3.58 -21.23 -9.24
C ASP A 269 -3.76 -21.93 -7.89
N TYR A 270 -2.69 -21.90 -7.10
CA TYR A 270 -2.55 -22.63 -5.85
C TYR A 270 -2.20 -21.66 -4.72
N LEU A 271 -2.99 -21.70 -3.66
CA LEU A 271 -2.82 -20.90 -2.47
C LEU A 271 -2.42 -21.86 -1.33
N PRO A 272 -1.15 -21.86 -0.90
CA PRO A 272 -0.64 -22.86 0.04
C PRO A 272 -1.21 -22.74 1.46
N GLY A 273 -1.81 -21.59 1.81
CA GLY A 273 -2.37 -21.35 3.13
C GLY A 273 -1.32 -21.20 4.25
N PRO A 274 -1.60 -21.65 5.49
CA PRO A 274 -2.82 -22.35 5.90
C PRO A 274 -4.06 -21.43 5.95
N PHE A 275 -5.18 -21.95 5.48
CA PHE A 275 -6.53 -21.40 5.66
C PHE A 275 -7.25 -22.24 6.70
N VAL A 276 -7.29 -21.76 7.95
CA VAL A 276 -7.84 -22.52 9.07
C VAL A 276 -9.36 -22.42 9.06
N LEU A 277 -10.03 -23.55 8.84
CA LEU A 277 -11.48 -23.66 8.75
C LEU A 277 -11.97 -24.91 9.51
N PRO A 278 -13.25 -24.97 9.90
CA PRO A 278 -13.84 -26.19 10.43
C PRO A 278 -13.62 -27.38 9.50
N ASP A 279 -13.23 -28.53 10.04
CA ASP A 279 -12.97 -29.73 9.25
C ASP A 279 -14.19 -30.21 8.47
N ALA A 280 -15.40 -29.85 8.89
CA ALA A 280 -16.62 -30.23 8.18
C ALA A 280 -16.89 -29.41 6.89
N VAL A 281 -16.06 -28.40 6.58
CA VAL A 281 -16.18 -27.64 5.31
C VAL A 281 -15.95 -28.56 4.11
N GLY A 282 -16.80 -28.44 3.09
CA GLY A 282 -16.71 -29.26 1.88
C GLY A 282 -17.40 -28.63 0.68
N GLU A 283 -17.60 -29.43 -0.37
CA GLU A 283 -18.34 -29.02 -1.57
C GLU A 283 -19.71 -28.43 -1.22
N GLY A 284 -20.08 -27.33 -1.87
CA GLY A 284 -21.34 -26.63 -1.64
C GLY A 284 -21.28 -25.54 -0.57
N ASP A 285 -20.20 -25.49 0.22
CA ASP A 285 -20.03 -24.43 1.23
C ASP A 285 -19.57 -23.11 0.60
N TYR A 286 -19.98 -22.00 1.23
CA TYR A 286 -19.51 -20.66 0.91
C TYR A 286 -18.51 -20.19 1.97
N LEU A 287 -17.39 -19.65 1.51
CA LEU A 287 -16.34 -19.10 2.36
C LEU A 287 -16.26 -17.59 2.15
N GLU A 288 -16.17 -16.86 3.23
CA GLU A 288 -15.74 -15.47 3.20
C GLU A 288 -14.25 -15.41 3.46
N ILE A 289 -13.51 -14.77 2.57
CA ILE A 289 -12.08 -14.48 2.72
C ILE A 289 -11.96 -12.96 2.88
N GLY A 290 -11.61 -12.53 4.09
CA GLY A 290 -11.51 -11.12 4.45
C GLY A 290 -10.16 -10.49 4.09
N GLN A 291 -10.06 -9.18 4.29
CA GLN A 291 -8.83 -8.39 4.11
C GLN A 291 -8.28 -8.34 2.67
N VAL A 292 -9.13 -8.50 1.65
CA VAL A 292 -8.73 -8.54 0.23
C VAL A 292 -8.80 -7.18 -0.48
N GLY A 293 -9.24 -6.12 0.20
CA GLY A 293 -9.44 -4.81 -0.45
C GLY A 293 -8.16 -4.13 -0.92
N ALA A 294 -7.00 -4.51 -0.36
CA ALA A 294 -5.70 -4.05 -0.81
C ALA A 294 -5.06 -5.07 -1.75
N TYR A 295 -4.82 -4.67 -3.00
CA TYR A 295 -4.18 -5.50 -4.03
C TYR A 295 -4.94 -6.79 -4.41
N GLY A 296 -6.21 -6.93 -4.03
CA GLY A 296 -7.08 -8.01 -4.52
C GLY A 296 -7.61 -7.72 -5.92
N ARG A 297 -8.74 -7.00 -6.01
CA ARG A 297 -9.41 -6.71 -7.30
C ARG A 297 -8.54 -6.04 -8.35
N VAL A 298 -7.59 -5.20 -7.94
CA VAL A 298 -6.69 -4.48 -8.87
C VAL A 298 -5.66 -5.39 -9.55
N LEU A 299 -5.34 -6.55 -8.96
CA LEU A 299 -4.45 -7.56 -9.55
C LEU A 299 -5.23 -8.69 -10.25
N ALA A 300 -6.53 -8.80 -9.99
CA ALA A 300 -7.40 -9.75 -10.64
C ALA A 300 -7.43 -9.53 -12.16
N ASN A 301 -7.38 -10.62 -12.92
CA ASN A 301 -7.49 -10.63 -14.36
C ASN A 301 -8.54 -11.65 -14.81
N ARG A 302 -8.84 -11.68 -16.11
CA ARG A 302 -9.86 -12.57 -16.69
C ARG A 302 -9.29 -13.84 -17.32
N PHE A 303 -8.21 -14.38 -16.76
CA PHE A 303 -7.62 -15.61 -17.25
C PHE A 303 -8.62 -16.77 -17.18
N ASN A 304 -8.70 -17.56 -18.26
CA ASN A 304 -9.75 -18.58 -18.49
C ASN A 304 -11.20 -18.06 -18.48
N GLY A 305 -11.43 -16.74 -18.46
CA GLY A 305 -12.76 -16.13 -18.48
C GLY A 305 -13.40 -15.91 -17.11
N PHE A 306 -12.74 -16.30 -16.01
CA PHE A 306 -13.20 -16.05 -14.65
C PHE A 306 -13.04 -14.58 -14.22
N GLY A 307 -13.58 -14.20 -13.06
CA GLY A 307 -13.45 -12.85 -12.49
C GLY A 307 -14.67 -11.96 -12.68
N GLU A 308 -15.87 -12.54 -12.79
CA GLU A 308 -17.13 -11.80 -12.61
C GLU A 308 -17.56 -11.89 -11.15
N PHE A 309 -17.93 -10.73 -10.59
CA PHE A 309 -18.30 -10.60 -9.18
C PHE A 309 -19.60 -9.81 -9.07
N ASP A 310 -20.48 -10.26 -8.18
CA ASP A 310 -21.56 -9.43 -7.68
C ASP A 310 -21.02 -8.55 -6.54
N GLU A 311 -21.35 -7.26 -6.57
CA GLU A 311 -20.89 -6.29 -5.58
C GLU A 311 -22.01 -5.92 -4.62
N VAL A 312 -21.75 -6.07 -3.33
CA VAL A 312 -22.66 -5.68 -2.25
C VAL A 312 -21.89 -4.86 -1.23
N VAL A 313 -22.44 -3.73 -0.83
CA VAL A 313 -21.88 -2.89 0.23
C VAL A 313 -22.50 -3.31 1.56
N LEU A 314 -21.66 -3.71 2.50
CA LEU A 314 -22.04 -4.05 3.87
C LEU A 314 -21.50 -3.01 4.85
N THR A 315 -22.02 -3.03 6.07
CA THR A 315 -21.64 -2.10 7.15
C THR A 315 -21.22 -2.83 8.42
N ASP A 316 -20.98 -4.13 8.34
CA ASP A 316 -20.43 -4.93 9.43
C ASP A 316 -18.92 -4.69 9.59
N GLU A 317 -18.42 -5.02 10.78
CA GLU A 317 -17.00 -4.88 11.09
C GLU A 317 -16.17 -5.94 10.34
N PRO A 318 -14.94 -5.61 9.90
CA PRO A 318 -14.06 -6.57 9.27
C PRO A 318 -13.65 -7.68 10.25
N MET A 319 -13.23 -8.85 9.73
CA MET A 319 -12.78 -9.97 10.57
C MET A 319 -11.61 -9.62 11.49
N LEU A 320 -10.72 -8.73 11.03
CA LEU A 320 -9.56 -8.24 11.75
C LEU A 320 -9.44 -6.74 11.48
N SER A 321 -9.16 -5.94 12.51
CA SER A 321 -9.02 -4.48 12.35
C SER A 321 -7.81 -3.87 13.04
N MET A 322 -7.17 -2.93 12.36
CA MET A 322 -6.15 -2.01 12.87
C MET A 322 -6.75 -0.84 13.67
N PHE A 323 -8.05 -0.56 13.53
CA PHE A 323 -8.69 0.70 13.95
C PHE A 323 -9.66 0.56 15.15
N GLY A 324 -9.88 -0.66 15.65
CA GLY A 324 -10.68 -0.92 16.84
C GLY A 324 -9.91 -0.81 18.17
N GLU A 325 -10.63 -0.69 19.29
CA GLU A 325 -10.04 -0.82 20.62
C GLU A 325 -9.35 -2.19 20.72
N ARG A 326 -8.05 -2.20 21.06
CA ARG A 326 -7.38 -3.47 21.40
C ARG A 326 -8.22 -4.08 22.52
N GLN A 327 -8.64 -5.34 22.38
CA GLN A 327 -8.96 -6.11 23.58
C GLN A 327 -7.68 -6.04 24.42
N SER A 328 -7.77 -5.28 25.50
CA SER A 328 -6.68 -5.11 26.45
C SER A 328 -6.41 -6.47 27.05
N ASP A 329 -5.38 -7.16 26.59
CA ASP A 329 -4.63 -8.00 27.49
C ASP A 329 -4.05 -7.03 28.54
N ASP A 330 -4.61 -7.10 29.75
CA ASP A 330 -4.32 -6.28 30.92
C ASP A 330 -2.83 -5.92 31.04
N ARG A 331 -2.46 -4.73 30.54
CA ARG A 331 -1.34 -3.94 31.04
C ARG A 331 -1.70 -2.47 31.01
N GLU A 332 -1.99 -1.98 32.22
CA GLU A 332 -2.30 -0.60 32.58
C GLU A 332 -1.35 0.44 31.96
N GLY A 333 -1.88 1.60 31.60
CA GLY A 333 -1.09 2.81 31.39
C GLY A 333 -1.71 3.79 30.39
N ALA A 334 -2.62 4.65 30.87
CA ALA A 334 -3.36 5.65 30.11
C ALA A 334 -2.47 6.67 29.37
N SER A 335 -2.89 7.06 28.15
CA SER A 335 -3.16 8.46 27.83
C SER A 335 -4.03 8.55 26.58
N SER A 336 -5.11 9.32 26.67
CA SER A 336 -6.07 9.57 25.60
C SER A 336 -5.57 10.65 24.64
N VAL A 337 -5.48 10.34 23.36
CA VAL A 337 -5.50 11.33 22.28
C VAL A 337 -6.62 10.94 21.33
N ARG A 338 -7.60 11.83 21.14
CA ARG A 338 -8.64 11.70 20.13
C ARG A 338 -8.18 12.43 18.86
N PHE A 339 -8.36 11.80 17.70
CA PHE A 339 -8.31 12.44 16.39
C PHE A 339 -9.57 13.26 16.13
#